data_AF-D3ZIF6-F1
#
_entry.id   AF-D3ZIF6-F1
#
_cell.length_a   1.000
_cell.length_b   1.000
_cell.length_c   1.000
_cell.angle_alpha   90.00
_cell.angle_beta   90.00
_cell.angle_gamma   90.00
#
_symmetry.space_group_name_H-M   'P 1'
#
loop_
_entity.id
_entity.type
_entity.pdbx_description
1 polymer ?
#
loop_
_entity_poly.entity_id
_entity_poly.type
_entity_poly.pdbx_seq_one_letter_code
_entity_poly.pdbx_strand_id
1 'polypeptide(L)'
;MGKHILLLLLGLTLLVSSLQALVCFECGNLNSMGICNFRTAVCYAHPGEVCASVLTYKDGKFVYGNQSCAECSGRTVEHGSLIVSTNCCSATSFCNIVRP
;
A
#
# COMPACT_ATOMS: atom_id res chain seq x y z
N MET A 1 10.65 -40.97 16.71
CA MET A 1 11.40 -39.70 16.55
C MET A 1 10.84 -38.77 15.45
N GLY A 2 10.16 -39.28 14.40
CA GLY A 2 9.70 -38.42 13.29
C GLY A 2 8.58 -37.40 13.60
N LYS A 3 7.69 -37.68 14.56
CA LYS A 3 6.55 -36.78 14.88
C LYS A 3 6.99 -35.40 15.39
N HIS A 4 8.10 -35.34 16.15
CA HIS A 4 8.64 -34.06 16.65
C HIS A 4 9.25 -33.21 15.54
N ILE A 5 9.91 -33.86 14.56
CA ILE A 5 10.48 -33.17 13.40
C ILE A 5 9.36 -32.57 12.54
N LEU A 6 8.26 -33.31 12.34
CA LEU A 6 7.11 -32.83 11.55
C LEU A 6 6.45 -31.59 12.21
N LEU A 7 6.29 -31.61 13.53
CA LEU A 7 5.75 -30.46 14.30
C LEU A 7 6.66 -29.24 14.22
N LEU A 8 7.97 -29.45 14.30
CA LEU A 8 8.97 -28.37 14.21
C LEU A 8 8.93 -27.71 12.81
N LEU A 9 8.85 -28.52 11.75
CA LEU A 9 8.71 -28.03 10.38
C LEU A 9 7.41 -27.26 10.18
N LEU A 10 6.29 -27.76 10.71
CA LEU A 10 5.00 -27.06 10.63
C LEU A 10 5.05 -25.70 11.35
N GLY A 11 5.62 -25.65 12.55
CA GLY A 11 5.83 -24.41 13.29
C GLY A 11 6.71 -23.41 12.53
N LEU A 12 7.80 -23.89 11.92
CA LEU A 12 8.68 -23.04 11.09
C LEU A 12 7.96 -22.50 9.85
N THR A 13 7.18 -23.34 9.16
CA THR A 13 6.42 -22.88 7.98
C THR A 13 5.40 -21.79 8.33
N LEU A 14 4.67 -21.94 9.44
CA LEU A 14 3.71 -20.93 9.92
C LEU A 14 4.40 -19.60 10.25
N LEU A 15 5.58 -19.64 10.89
CA LEU A 15 6.38 -18.45 11.21
C LEU A 15 6.90 -17.75 9.94
N VAL A 16 7.33 -18.50 8.93
CA VAL A 16 7.79 -17.93 7.65
C VAL A 16 6.62 -17.31 6.87
N SER A 17 5.43 -17.92 6.91
CA SER A 17 4.23 -17.34 6.29
C SER A 17 3.82 -16.02 6.94
N SER A 18 3.99 -15.89 8.25
CA SER A 18 3.74 -14.63 8.97
C SER A 18 4.82 -13.56 8.75
N LEU A 19 5.95 -13.92 8.15
CA LEU A 19 7.10 -13.03 7.96
C LEU A 19 7.11 -12.33 6.60
N GLN A 20 6.16 -12.64 5.71
CA GLN A 20 6.07 -11.94 4.42
C GLN A 20 5.50 -10.54 4.66
N ALA A 21 6.38 -9.54 4.69
CA ALA A 21 5.99 -8.14 4.78
C ALA A 21 5.18 -7.75 3.53
N LEU A 22 4.08 -7.04 3.74
CA LEU A 22 3.28 -6.47 2.66
C LEU A 22 4.15 -5.46 1.90
N VAL A 23 4.32 -5.65 0.59
CA VAL A 23 5.12 -4.74 -0.25
C VAL A 23 4.18 -3.76 -0.93
N CYS A 24 4.49 -2.48 -0.92
CA CYS A 24 3.65 -1.43 -1.53
C CYS A 24 4.45 -0.60 -2.53
N PHE A 25 3.76 0.04 -3.46
CA PHE A 25 4.40 1.12 -4.23
C PHE A 25 4.70 2.29 -3.31
N GLU A 26 5.89 2.85 -3.44
CA GLU A 26 6.26 4.13 -2.84
C GLU A 26 6.47 5.12 -3.98
N CYS A 27 5.72 6.22 -3.91
CA CYS A 27 5.83 7.32 -4.85
C CYS A 27 5.48 8.62 -4.13
N GLY A 28 6.43 9.56 -4.07
CA GLY A 28 6.20 10.85 -3.44
C GLY A 28 5.35 11.80 -4.28
N ASN A 29 5.33 11.61 -5.61
CA ASN A 29 4.50 12.41 -6.51
C ASN A 29 4.11 11.61 -7.78
N LEU A 30 2.85 11.21 -7.85
CA LEU A 30 2.19 10.76 -9.07
C LEU A 30 1.64 11.98 -9.82
N ASN A 31 1.94 12.08 -11.12
CA ASN A 31 1.35 13.10 -11.98
C ASN A 31 -0.04 12.69 -12.50
N SER A 32 -0.70 13.55 -13.28
CA SER A 32 -2.05 13.28 -13.82
C SER A 32 -2.15 12.07 -14.76
N MET A 33 -1.03 11.56 -15.26
CA MET A 33 -0.94 10.32 -16.05
C MET A 33 -0.66 9.09 -15.17
N GLY A 34 -0.57 9.24 -13.85
CA GLY A 34 -0.27 8.14 -12.92
C GLY A 34 1.19 7.72 -12.93
N ILE A 35 2.07 8.53 -13.52
CA ILE A 35 3.51 8.26 -13.56
C ILE A 35 4.16 8.87 -12.33
N CYS A 36 5.01 8.09 -11.67
CA CYS A 36 5.78 8.57 -10.52
C CYS A 36 6.94 9.47 -10.98
N ASN A 37 6.86 10.75 -10.65
CA ASN A 37 7.90 11.73 -10.97
C ASN A 37 9.00 11.80 -9.90
N PHE A 38 8.71 11.36 -8.67
CA PHE A 38 9.62 11.51 -7.53
C PHE A 38 9.51 10.33 -6.57
N ARG A 39 10.68 9.81 -6.14
CA ARG A 39 10.80 8.70 -5.18
C ARG A 39 10.09 7.44 -5.68
N THR A 40 10.43 7.00 -6.88
CA THR A 40 9.96 5.72 -7.41
C THR A 40 10.67 4.60 -6.69
N ALA A 41 9.99 3.98 -5.73
CA ALA A 41 10.53 2.89 -4.92
C ALA A 41 9.42 1.89 -4.55
N VAL A 42 9.81 0.91 -3.75
CA VAL A 42 8.90 0.03 -3.04
C VAL A 42 9.19 0.15 -1.56
N CYS A 43 8.15 0.02 -0.73
CA CYS A 43 8.31 -0.04 0.71
C CYS A 43 7.75 -1.38 1.23
N TYR A 44 8.27 -1.80 2.38
CA TYR A 44 7.80 -2.97 3.12
C TYR A 44 7.05 -2.46 4.35
N ALA A 45 5.76 -2.79 4.46
CA ALA A 45 4.92 -2.31 5.54
C ALA A 45 5.39 -2.91 6.88
N HIS A 46 5.59 -2.05 7.88
CA HIS A 46 5.85 -2.45 9.26
C HIS A 46 4.55 -2.92 9.94
N PRO A 47 4.61 -3.59 11.10
CA PRO A 47 3.42 -3.91 11.87
C PRO A 47 2.55 -2.66 12.12
N GLY A 48 1.28 -2.70 11.70
CA GLY A 48 0.33 -1.58 11.78
C GLY A 48 0.22 -0.75 10.50
N GLU A 49 1.20 -0.84 9.59
CA GLU A 49 1.15 -0.19 8.29
C GLU A 49 0.44 -1.05 7.24
N VAL A 50 -0.16 -0.38 6.26
CA VAL A 50 -0.76 -0.99 5.07
C VAL A 50 -0.35 -0.20 3.83
N CYS A 51 -0.67 -0.69 2.64
CA CYS A 51 -0.46 0.09 1.42
C CYS A 51 -1.50 1.21 1.35
N ALA A 52 -1.02 2.45 1.15
CA ALA A 52 -1.83 3.64 1.06
C ALA A 52 -1.62 4.35 -0.28
N SER A 53 -2.68 5.00 -0.77
CA SER A 53 -2.57 6.03 -1.81
C SER A 53 -3.44 7.24 -1.47
N VAL A 54 -2.90 8.43 -1.70
CA VAL A 54 -3.63 9.69 -1.54
C VAL A 54 -3.75 10.35 -2.89
N LEU A 55 -4.96 10.44 -3.42
CA LEU A 55 -5.26 10.89 -4.78
C LEU A 55 -6.09 12.18 -4.73
N THR A 56 -5.65 13.18 -5.48
CA THR A 56 -6.37 14.46 -5.61
C THR A 56 -7.02 14.53 -6.98
N TYR A 57 -8.31 14.83 -6.96
CA TYR A 57 -9.14 15.03 -8.14
C TYR A 57 -9.63 16.47 -8.21
N LYS A 58 -9.78 16.98 -9.44
CA LYS A 58 -10.39 18.28 -9.73
C LYS A 58 -11.34 18.09 -10.90
N ASP A 59 -12.58 18.54 -10.76
CA ASP A 59 -13.62 18.40 -11.79
C ASP A 59 -13.76 16.94 -12.31
N GLY A 60 -13.66 15.97 -11.40
CA GLY A 60 -13.71 14.54 -11.69
C GLY A 60 -12.46 13.92 -12.31
N LYS A 61 -11.39 14.71 -12.55
CA LYS A 61 -10.14 14.22 -13.15
C LYS A 61 -9.04 14.08 -12.12
N PHE A 62 -8.27 13.00 -12.20
CA PHE A 62 -7.07 12.83 -11.39
C PHE A 62 -6.02 13.91 -11.75
N VAL A 63 -5.50 14.59 -10.73
CA VAL A 63 -4.52 15.67 -10.92
C VAL A 63 -3.15 15.24 -10.45
N TYR A 64 -3.06 14.71 -9.22
CA TYR A 64 -1.82 14.20 -8.64
C TYR A 64 -2.12 13.30 -7.44
N GLY A 65 -1.11 12.57 -7.00
CA GLY A 65 -1.22 11.78 -5.77
C GLY A 65 0.12 11.33 -5.21
N ASN A 66 0.07 10.46 -4.21
CA ASN A 66 1.22 9.77 -3.66
C ASN A 66 0.84 8.35 -3.24
N GLN A 67 1.85 7.51 -3.03
CA GLN A 67 1.74 6.12 -2.61
C GLN A 67 2.79 5.85 -1.52
N SER A 68 2.42 5.11 -0.47
CA SER A 68 3.34 4.75 0.60
C SER A 68 2.86 3.53 1.40
N CYS A 69 3.72 3.05 2.29
CA CYS A 69 3.35 2.26 3.47
C CYS A 69 2.96 3.27 4.55
N ALA A 70 1.83 3.08 5.23
CA ALA A 70 1.38 3.99 6.27
C ALA A 70 0.37 3.34 7.22
N GLU A 71 0.28 3.86 8.45
CA GLU A 71 -0.92 3.72 9.28
C GLU A 71 -2.06 4.51 8.61
N CYS A 72 -2.95 3.78 7.92
CA CYS A 72 -3.87 4.37 6.96
C CYS A 72 -5.33 4.28 7.43
N SER A 73 -6.05 5.40 7.37
CA SER A 73 -7.50 5.48 7.55
C SER A 73 -8.15 5.98 6.27
N GLY A 74 -8.92 5.11 5.61
CA GLY A 74 -9.52 5.39 4.32
C GLY A 74 -10.60 6.46 4.45
N ARG A 75 -10.49 7.53 3.66
CA ARG A 75 -11.44 8.65 3.69
C ARG A 75 -11.41 9.44 2.41
N THR A 76 -12.50 10.13 2.12
CA THR A 76 -12.57 11.13 1.04
C THR A 76 -12.96 12.46 1.64
N VAL A 77 -12.24 13.53 1.30
CA VAL A 77 -12.46 14.89 1.80
C VAL A 77 -12.60 15.83 0.61
N GLU A 78 -13.60 16.70 0.67
CA GLU A 78 -13.77 17.77 -0.31
C GLU A 78 -13.19 19.08 0.23
N HIS A 79 -12.45 19.81 -0.60
CA HIS A 79 -11.90 21.13 -0.29
C HIS A 79 -12.04 22.03 -1.53
N GLY A 80 -13.10 22.87 -1.53
CA GLY A 80 -13.41 23.70 -2.69
C GLY A 80 -13.76 22.85 -3.90
N SER A 81 -13.03 22.99 -5.00
CA SER A 81 -13.20 22.16 -6.21
C SER A 81 -12.31 20.90 -6.23
N LEU A 82 -11.58 20.63 -5.14
CA LEU A 82 -10.72 19.46 -5.02
C LEU A 82 -11.39 18.37 -4.19
N ILE A 83 -11.25 17.12 -4.64
CA ILE A 83 -11.61 15.92 -3.87
C ILE A 83 -10.32 15.17 -3.58
N VAL A 84 -10.02 14.93 -2.31
CA VAL A 84 -8.85 14.16 -1.86
C VAL A 84 -9.34 12.82 -1.32
N SER A 85 -8.96 11.73 -1.97
CA SER A 85 -9.30 10.36 -1.58
C SER A 85 -8.06 9.63 -1.06
N THR A 86 -8.15 9.15 0.17
CA THR A 86 -7.18 8.26 0.81
C THR A 86 -7.71 6.83 0.71
N ASN A 87 -6.99 5.98 -0.02
CA ASN A 87 -7.28 4.56 -0.16
C ASN A 87 -6.27 3.75 0.64
N CYS A 88 -6.75 2.73 1.34
CA CYS A 88 -5.94 1.84 2.17
C CYS A 88 -6.23 0.40 1.78
N CYS A 89 -5.20 -0.44 1.65
CA CYS A 89 -5.37 -1.84 1.31
C CYS A 89 -4.24 -2.71 1.89
N SER A 90 -4.58 -3.94 2.27
CA SER A 90 -3.66 -4.88 2.92
C SER A 90 -3.77 -6.32 2.40
N ALA A 91 -4.68 -6.59 1.47
CA ALA A 91 -4.97 -7.95 1.03
C ALA A 91 -3.83 -8.57 0.19
N THR A 92 -3.14 -7.76 -0.61
CA THR A 92 -2.07 -8.20 -1.51
C THR A 92 -1.01 -7.12 -1.65
N SER A 93 0.25 -7.51 -1.87
CA SER A 93 1.30 -6.56 -2.23
C SER A 93 0.92 -5.74 -3.47
N PHE A 94 1.40 -4.49 -3.54
CA PHE A 94 1.19 -3.52 -4.61
C PHE A 94 -0.28 -3.12 -4.86
N CYS A 95 -1.17 -3.39 -3.89
CA CYS A 95 -2.59 -3.07 -4.02
C CYS A 95 -2.89 -1.56 -4.10
N ASN A 96 -1.95 -0.70 -3.69
CA ASN A 96 -2.09 0.76 -3.79
C ASN A 96 -1.77 1.30 -5.20
N ILE A 97 -1.67 0.45 -6.22
CA ILE A 97 -1.50 0.86 -7.62
C ILE A 97 -2.60 1.85 -8.05
N VAL A 98 -2.19 2.91 -8.73
CA VAL A 98 -3.11 3.93 -9.27
C VAL A 98 -3.24 3.71 -10.78
N ARG A 99 -4.48 3.66 -11.26
CA ARG A 99 -4.82 3.60 -12.69
C ARG A 99 -5.72 4.79 -13.02
N PRO A 100 -5.14 5.93 -13.43
CA PRO A 100 -5.90 7.12 -13.82
C PRO A 100 -6.84 6.88 -14.99
#